data_AF-A0A8C0ERK6-F1
#
_entry.id   AF-A0A8C0ERK6-F1
#
_cell.length_a   1.000
_cell.length_b   1.000
_cell.length_c   1.000
_cell.angle_alpha   90.00
_cell.angle_beta   90.00
_cell.angle_gamma   90.00
#
_symmetry.space_group_name_H-M   'P 1'
#
loop_
_entity.id
_entity.type
_entity.pdbx_description
1 polymer ?
#
loop_
_entity_poly.entity_id
_entity_poly.type
_entity_poly.pdbx_seq_one_letter_code
_entity_poly.pdbx_strand_id
1 'polypeptide(L)' 'MRILFFLVAVLFFLFQAAPAYSQEAADTLACRQNRGSCSFVACSAPLVDIGTCRGGKLKCCKW' A
#
# COMPACT_ATOMS: atom_id res chain seq x y z
N MET A 1 1.31 15.24 37.38
CA MET A 1 0.53 14.15 36.76
C MET A 1 -0.26 14.56 35.51
N ARG A 2 -0.88 15.76 35.45
CA ARG A 2 -1.75 16.16 34.32
C ARG A 2 -1.01 16.58 33.03
N ILE A 3 0.21 17.09 33.15
CA ILE A 3 1.06 17.54 32.03
C ILE A 3 1.54 16.39 31.13
N LEU A 4 1.79 15.22 31.70
CA LEU A 4 2.18 14.03 30.93
C LEU A 4 1.08 13.61 29.95
N PHE A 5 -0.18 13.72 30.35
CA PHE A 5 -1.32 13.43 29.46
C PHE A 5 -1.42 14.40 28.29
N PHE A 6 -1.16 15.70 28.53
CA PHE A 6 -1.15 16.70 27.46
C PHE A 6 -0.02 16.43 26.46
N LEU A 7 1.18 16.09 26.93
CA LEU A 7 2.31 15.75 26.07
C LEU A 7 2.00 14.53 25.18
N VAL A 8 1.41 13.48 25.75
CA VAL A 8 1.01 12.28 25.00
C VAL A 8 -0.07 12.61 23.98
N ALA A 9 -1.08 13.40 24.34
CA ALA A 9 -2.16 13.80 23.42
C ALA A 9 -1.61 14.58 22.22
N VAL A 10 -0.68 15.51 22.43
CA VAL A 10 -0.02 16.27 21.36
C VAL A 10 0.78 15.34 20.44
N LEU A 11 1.53 14.38 21.00
CA LEU A 11 2.26 13.39 20.20
C LEU A 11 1.34 12.57 19.30
N PHE A 12 0.22 12.04 19.83
CA PHE A 12 -0.74 11.29 19.04
C PHE A 12 -1.38 12.14 17.93
N PHE A 13 -1.67 13.41 18.21
CA PHE A 13 -2.23 14.32 17.22
C PHE A 13 -1.26 14.59 16.06
N LEU A 14 0.03 14.74 16.38
CA LEU A 14 1.08 14.92 15.37
C LEU A 14 1.34 13.63 14.56
N PHE A 15 1.28 12.47 15.20
CA PHE A 15 1.48 11.19 14.51
C PHE A 15 0.31 10.79 13.58
N GLN A 16 -0.92 11.22 13.87
CA GLN A 16 -2.06 11.01 12.94
C GLN A 16 -1.98 11.93 11.71
N ALA A 17 -1.28 13.06 11.81
CA ALA A 17 -1.12 14.02 10.71
C ALA A 17 0.04 13.68 9.77
N ALA A 18 0.86 12.67 10.08
CA ALA A 18 1.73 12.06 9.11
C ALA A 18 0.89 11.06 8.31
N PRO A 19 0.41 11.39 7.09
CA PRO A 19 0.03 10.32 6.19
C PRO A 19 1.29 9.47 6.10
N ALA A 20 1.20 8.21 6.54
CA ALA A 20 2.16 7.22 6.14
C ALA A 20 2.09 7.22 4.61
N TYR A 21 2.94 8.03 3.98
CA TYR A 21 3.16 8.06 2.54
C TYR A 21 3.84 6.72 2.23
N SER A 22 3.06 5.64 2.31
CA SER A 22 3.28 4.54 1.40
C SER A 22 2.97 5.15 0.04
N GLN A 23 3.98 5.74 -0.61
CA GLN A 23 3.92 6.05 -2.03
C GLN A 23 3.58 4.72 -2.70
N GLU A 24 2.29 4.47 -2.92
CA GLU A 24 1.86 3.34 -3.71
C GLU A 24 2.49 3.56 -5.07
N ALA A 25 3.41 2.68 -5.44
CA ALA A 25 4.11 2.78 -6.70
C ALA A 25 3.07 2.82 -7.84
N ALA A 26 3.34 3.60 -8.89
CA ALA A 26 2.38 3.86 -9.95
C ALA A 26 1.83 2.56 -10.59
N ASP A 27 2.65 1.52 -10.63
CA ASP A 27 2.29 0.19 -11.09
C ASP A 27 1.26 -0.51 -10.18
N THR A 28 1.35 -0.30 -8.87
CA THR A 28 0.41 -0.79 -7.85
C THR A 28 -0.95 -0.12 -8.00
N LEU A 29 -0.94 1.21 -8.20
CA LEU A 29 -2.16 1.97 -8.47
C LEU A 29 -2.82 1.51 -9.78
N ALA A 30 -2.03 1.34 -10.84
CA ALA A 30 -2.53 0.85 -12.13
C ALA A 30 -3.10 -0.57 -12.02
N CYS A 31 -2.44 -1.47 -11.28
CA CYS A 31 -2.95 -2.83 -11.03
C CYS A 31 -4.30 -2.80 -10.30
N ARG A 32 -4.41 -1.98 -9.25
CA ARG A 32 -5.63 -1.82 -8.45
C ARG A 32 -6.77 -1.21 -9.27
N GLN A 33 -6.48 -0.21 -10.10
CA GLN A 33 -7.46 0.39 -11.03
C GLN A 33 -7.99 -0.63 -12.04
N ASN A 34 -7.13 -1.55 -12.50
CA ASN A 34 -7.50 -2.64 -13.38
C ASN A 34 -8.23 -3.81 -12.69
N ARG A 35 -8.53 -3.69 -11.38
CA ARG A 35 -9.09 -4.75 -10.52
C ARG A 35 -8.21 -6.02 -10.47
N GLY A 36 -6.91 -5.85 -10.65
CA GLY A 36 -5.92 -6.91 -10.46
C GLY A 36 -5.48 -7.03 -8.99
N SER A 37 -4.76 -8.11 -8.69
CA SER A 37 -4.14 -8.37 -7.39
C SER A 37 -2.63 -8.55 -7.56
N CYS A 38 -1.87 -8.03 -6.60
CA CYS A 38 -0.42 -8.14 -6.60
C CYS A 38 0.02 -9.44 -5.96
N SER A 39 0.71 -10.28 -6.72
CA SER A 39 1.24 -11.58 -6.30
C SER A 39 2.77 -11.56 -6.24
N PHE A 40 3.33 -12.20 -5.22
CA PHE A 40 4.77 -12.46 -5.13
C PHE A 40 5.22 -13.64 -6.01
N VAL A 41 4.28 -14.50 -6.38
CA VAL A 41 4.50 -15.65 -7.27
C VAL A 41 3.96 -15.35 -8.67
N ALA A 42 4.41 -16.12 -9.66
CA ALA A 42 3.85 -16.06 -11.01
C ALA A 42 2.33 -16.26 -10.98
N CYS A 43 1.62 -15.54 -11.85
CA CYS A 43 0.17 -15.70 -11.96
C CYS A 43 -0.16 -17.13 -12.40
N SER A 44 -0.99 -17.81 -11.63
CA SER A 44 -1.49 -19.14 -11.96
C SER A 44 -2.82 -19.01 -12.71
N ALA A 45 -3.02 -19.89 -13.70
CA ALA A 45 -4.31 -20.00 -14.38
C ALA A 45 -5.45 -20.16 -13.34
N PRO A 46 -6.59 -19.46 -13.49
CA PRO A 46 -7.03 -18.67 -14.65
C PRO A 46 -6.53 -17.21 -14.71
N LEU A 47 -5.71 -16.76 -13.75
CA LEU A 47 -5.25 -15.37 -13.73
C LEU A 47 -4.09 -15.15 -14.72
N VAL A 48 -4.16 -14.04 -15.46
CA VAL A 48 -3.15 -13.58 -16.40
C VAL A 48 -2.27 -12.49 -15.80
N ASP A 49 -0.98 -12.49 -16.16
CA ASP A 49 -0.03 -11.43 -15.83
C ASP A 49 -0.33 -10.21 -16.74
N ILE A 50 -0.70 -9.09 -16.12
CA ILE A 50 -1.03 -7.83 -16.80
C ILE A 50 -0.02 -6.71 -16.50
N GLY A 51 1.04 -7.01 -15.73
CA GLY A 51 2.04 -6.01 -15.34
C GLY A 51 2.67 -6.30 -13.99
N THR A 52 3.12 -5.24 -13.30
CA THR A 52 3.83 -5.35 -12.03
C THR A 52 3.19 -4.54 -10.91
N CYS A 53 3.61 -4.80 -9.67
CA CYS A 53 3.31 -3.97 -8.51
C CYS A 53 4.56 -3.67 -7.66
N ARG A 54 4.41 -2.68 -6.78
CA ARG A 54 5.42 -2.18 -5.84
C ARG A 54 6.75 -1.81 -6.51
N GLY A 55 6.67 -1.18 -7.68
CA GLY A 55 7.82 -0.78 -8.48
C GLY A 55 8.53 -1.96 -9.12
N GLY A 56 7.79 -2.95 -9.64
CA GLY A 56 8.37 -4.12 -10.32
C GLY A 56 8.68 -5.32 -9.44
N LYS A 57 8.41 -5.25 -8.12
CA LYS A 57 8.76 -6.31 -7.16
C LYS A 57 7.77 -7.46 -7.14
N LEU A 58 6.52 -7.20 -7.53
CA LEU A 58 5.44 -8.17 -7.59
C LEU A 58 4.85 -8.20 -8.99
N LYS A 59 4.12 -9.27 -9.31
CA LYS A 59 3.33 -9.41 -10.52
C LYS A 59 1.90 -8.96 -10.28
N CYS A 60 1.33 -8.23 -11.23
CA CYS A 60 -0.09 -7.89 -11.21
C CYS A 60 -0.87 -8.98 -11.95
N CYS A 61 -1.68 -9.73 -11.23
CA CYS A 61 -2.49 -10.82 -11.76
C CYS A 61 -3.95 -10.40 -11.83
N LYS A 62 -4.60 -10.66 -12.96
CA LYS A 62 -6.03 -10.37 -13.16
C LYS A 62 -6.72 -11.60 -13.75
N TRP A 63 -7.98 -11.81 -13.37
CA TRP A 63 -8.86 -12.79 -14.03
C TRP A 63 -9.11 -12.44 -15.49
#